data_AF-Q1JZN0-F1
#
_entry.id   AF-Q1JZN0-F1
#
_cell.length_a   1.000
_cell.length_b   1.000
_cell.length_c   1.000
_cell.angle_alpha   90.00
_cell.angle_beta   90.00
_cell.angle_gamma   90.00
#
_symmetry.space_group_name_H-M   'P 1'
#
loop_
_entity.id
_entity.type
_entity.pdbx_description
1 polymer ?
#
loop_
_entity_poly.entity_id
_entity_poly.type
_entity_poly.pdbx_seq_one_letter_code
_entity_poly.pdbx_strand_id
1 'polypeptide(L)' 'MEEVQKVAAYVDARIAEVLAAGATADTLGATVLALMNVAGLYFETQRELEQAQSTISQSLQTLDEKLSSALSE' A
#
# COMPACT_ATOMS: atom_id res chain seq x y z
N MET A 1 5.74 -5.38 -23.39
CA MET A 1 6.78 -6.24 -22.75
C MET A 1 7.49 -5.55 -21.60
N GLU A 2 7.67 -4.23 -21.63
CA GLU A 2 8.36 -3.48 -20.58
C GLU A 2 7.71 -3.60 -19.19
N GLU A 3 6.37 -3.55 -19.09
CA GLU A 3 5.66 -3.70 -17.80
C GLU A 3 5.86 -5.08 -17.18
N VAL A 4 5.83 -6.14 -17.99
CA VAL A 4 6.06 -7.51 -17.53
C VAL A 4 7.48 -7.66 -16.97
N GLN A 5 8.48 -7.02 -17.59
CA GLN A 5 9.86 -7.03 -17.09
C GLN A 5 10.00 -6.28 -15.77
N LYS A 6 9.30 -5.14 -15.60
CA LYS A 6 9.28 -4.40 -14.33
C LYS A 6 8.67 -5.23 -13.21
N VAL A 7 7.55 -5.90 -13.49
CA VAL A 7 6.90 -6.80 -12.53
C VAL A 7 7.80 -7.98 -12.18
N ALA A 8 8.45 -8.60 -13.17
CA ALA A 8 9.37 -9.71 -12.94
C ALA A 8 10.55 -9.27 -12.05
N ALA A 9 11.20 -8.15 -12.38
CA ALA A 9 12.31 -7.62 -11.58
C ALA A 9 11.89 -7.29 -10.14
N TYR A 10 10.67 -6.78 -9.95
CA TYR A 10 10.13 -6.53 -8.62
C TYR A 10 9.94 -7.83 -7.83
N VAL A 11 9.34 -8.86 -8.45
CA VAL A 11 9.14 -10.17 -7.82
C VAL A 11 10.48 -10.81 -7.45
N ASP A 12 11.46 -10.79 -8.36
CA ASP A 12 12.81 -11.32 -8.11
C ASP A 12 13.46 -10.64 -6.89
N ALA A 13 13.33 -9.31 -6.79
CA ALA A 13 13.85 -8.57 -5.63
C ALA A 13 13.17 -9.00 -4.32
N ARG A 14 11.84 -9.18 -4.32
CA ARG A 14 11.10 -9.63 -3.11
C ARG A 14 11.51 -11.03 -2.69
N ILE A 15 11.73 -11.95 -3.64
CA ILE A 15 12.20 -13.31 -3.35
C ILE A 15 13.62 -13.28 -2.77
N ALA A 16 14.51 -12.47 -3.37
CA ALA A 16 15.88 -12.32 -2.89
C ALA A 16 15.94 -11.79 -1.46
N GLU A 17 15.08 -10.83 -1.10
CA GLU A 17 14.97 -10.31 0.28
C GLU A 17 14.58 -11.40 1.28
N VAL A 18 13.60 -12.25 0.94
CA VAL A 18 13.15 -13.34 1.81
C VAL A 18 14.23 -14.40 1.99
N LEU A 19 14.94 -14.75 0.91
CA LEU A 19 16.08 -15.66 0.96
C LEU A 19 17.22 -15.08 1.82
N ALA A 20 17.54 -13.80 1.64
CA ALA A 20 18.58 -13.11 2.40
C ALA A 20 18.25 -12.99 3.89
N ALA A 21 16.97 -12.84 4.24
CA ALA A 21 16.50 -12.84 5.62
C ALA A 21 16.61 -14.22 6.31
N GLY A 22 16.93 -15.28 5.57
CA GLY A 22 17.05 -16.64 6.10
C GLY A 22 15.73 -17.25 6.58
N ALA A 23 14.59 -16.68 6.16
CA ALA A 23 13.26 -17.13 6.58
C ALA A 23 12.92 -18.53 6.05
N THR A 24 13.54 -18.94 4.94
CA THR A 24 13.46 -20.29 4.37
C THR A 24 14.63 -20.52 3.42
N ALA A 25 15.12 -21.76 3.35
CA ALA A 25 16.15 -22.18 2.40
C ALA A 25 15.57 -22.71 1.08
N ASP A 26 14.26 -22.96 1.03
CA ASP A 26 13.57 -23.44 -0.17
C ASP A 26 13.06 -22.28 -1.02
N THR A 27 13.28 -22.37 -2.34
CA THR A 27 12.92 -21.32 -3.31
C THR A 27 11.40 -21.17 -3.44
N LEU A 28 10.64 -22.27 -3.38
CA LEU A 28 9.19 -22.20 -3.43
C LEU A 28 8.64 -21.53 -2.16
N GLY A 29 9.12 -21.94 -1.00
CA GLY A 29 8.79 -21.28 0.27
C GLY A 29 9.13 -19.79 0.26
N ALA A 30 10.29 -19.41 -0.28
CA ALA A 30 10.70 -18.01 -0.36
C ALA A 30 9.77 -17.21 -1.29
N THR A 31 9.33 -17.83 -2.38
CA THR A 31 8.38 -17.23 -3.33
C THR A 31 7.02 -16.98 -2.68
N VAL A 32 6.50 -17.96 -1.93
CA VAL A 32 5.21 -17.82 -1.22
C VAL A 32 5.30 -16.69 -0.19
N LEU A 33 6.35 -16.66 0.63
CA LEU A 33 6.55 -15.62 1.63
C LEU A 33 6.72 -14.23 0.99
N ALA A 34 7.47 -14.13 -0.11
CA ALA A 34 7.64 -12.88 -0.85
C ALA A 34 6.29 -12.35 -1.35
N LEU A 35 5.45 -13.22 -1.93
CA LEU A 35 4.10 -12.84 -2.38
C LEU A 35 3.20 -12.42 -1.21
N MET A 36 3.26 -13.11 -0.07
CA MET A 36 2.50 -12.73 1.12
C MET A 36 2.92 -11.35 1.64
N ASN A 37 4.22 -11.04 1.63
CA ASN A 37 4.73 -9.73 2.02
C ASN A 37 4.23 -8.62 1.07
N VAL A 38 4.23 -8.88 -0.24
CA VAL A 38 3.68 -7.94 -1.24
C VAL A 38 2.18 -7.71 -1.02
N ALA A 39 1.42 -8.77 -0.78
CA ALA A 39 -0.01 -8.66 -0.48
C ALA A 39 -0.25 -7.85 0.80
N GLY A 40 0.53 -8.09 1.85
CA GLY A 40 0.49 -7.32 3.10
C GLY A 40 0.71 -5.83 2.86
N LEU A 41 1.78 -5.47 2.12
CA LEU A 41 2.08 -4.09 1.76
C LEU A 41 0.94 -3.44 0.95
N TYR A 42 0.32 -4.19 0.03
CA TYR A 42 -0.82 -3.70 -0.74
C TYR A 42 -2.02 -3.36 0.17
N PHE A 43 -2.36 -4.25 1.11
CA PHE A 43 -3.46 -3.99 2.04
C PHE A 43 -3.17 -2.84 3.02
N GLU A 44 -1.92 -2.69 3.45
CA GLU A 44 -1.48 -1.55 4.26
C GLU A 44 -1.67 -0.24 3.49
N THR A 45 -1.17 -0.18 2.25
CA THR A 45 -1.30 0.98 1.37
C THR A 45 -2.77 1.34 1.12
N GLN A 46 -3.62 0.33 0.89
CA GLN A 46 -5.06 0.55 0.72
C GLN A 46 -5.69 1.17 1.96
N ARG A 47 -5.34 0.67 3.15
CA ARG A 47 -5.85 1.21 4.43
C ARG A 47 -5.41 2.65 4.65
N GLU A 48 -4.15 2.97 4.37
CA GLU A 48 -3.63 4.35 4.47
C GLU A 48 -4.37 5.29 3.52
N LEU A 49 -4.66 4.84 2.29
CA LEU A 49 -5.43 5.62 1.32
C LEU A 49 -6.85 5.88 1.80
N GLU A 50 -7.55 4.86 2.33
CA GLU A 50 -8.89 5.01 2.90
C GLU A 50 -8.91 6.00 4.07
N GLN A 51 -7.91 5.92 4.95
CA GLN A 51 -7.77 6.84 6.09
C GLN A 51 -7.51 8.27 5.64
N ALA A 52 -6.64 8.47 4.64
CA ALA A 52 -6.37 9.79 4.07
C ALA A 52 -7.64 10.37 3.43
N GLN A 53 -8.38 9.58 2.66
CA GLN A 53 -9.63 10.00 2.04
C GLN A 53 -10.69 10.39 3.07
N SER A 54 -10.82 9.62 4.14
CA SER A 54 -11.72 9.93 5.26
C SER A 54 -11.35 11.28 5.90
N THR A 55 -10.06 11.48 6.17
CA THR A 55 -9.54 12.71 6.80
C THR A 55 -9.78 13.95 5.93
N ILE A 56 -9.52 13.83 4.61
CA ILE A 56 -9.78 14.90 3.65
C ILE A 56 -11.28 15.22 3.62
N SER A 57 -12.13 14.20 3.56
CA SER A 57 -13.59 14.38 3.53
C SER A 57 -14.11 15.11 4.76
N GLN A 58 -13.65 14.72 5.95
CA GLN A 58 -13.99 15.39 7.22
C GLN A 58 -13.50 16.84 7.27
N SER A 59 -12.29 17.09 6.76
CA SER A 59 -11.71 18.43 6.72
C SER A 59 -12.50 19.35 5.77
N LEU A 60 -12.91 18.83 4.61
CA LEU A 60 -13.75 19.57 3.66
C LEU A 60 -15.13 19.85 4.23
N GLN A 61 -15.76 18.89 4.90
CA GLN A 61 -17.04 19.10 5.58
C GLN A 61 -16.92 20.19 6.65
N THR A 62 -15.88 20.13 7.49
CA THR A 62 -15.64 21.14 8.52
C THR A 62 -15.43 22.53 7.93
N LEU A 63 -14.77 22.62 6.77
CA LEU A 63 -14.56 23.88 6.07
C LEU A 63 -15.88 24.44 5.52
N ASP A 64 -16.71 23.58 4.92
CA ASP A 64 -18.02 23.95 4.38
C ASP A 64 -18.97 24.46 5.49
N GLU A 65 -18.99 23.79 6.64
CA GLU A 65 -19.77 24.22 7.81
C GLU A 65 -19.34 25.61 8.31
N LYS A 66 -18.02 25.87 8.38
CA LYS A 66 -17.48 27.17 8.81
C LYS A 66 -17.80 28.29 7.81
N LEU A 67 -17.71 28.01 6.51
CA LEU A 67 -18.07 28.96 5.47
C LEU A 67 -19.56 29.28 5.54
N SER A 68 -20.41 28.25 5.67
CA SER A 68 -21.86 28.39 5.79
C SER A 68 -22.26 29.21 7.02
N SER A 69 -21.60 29.00 8.17
CA SER A 69 -21.86 29.81 9.36
C SER A 69 -21.44 31.27 9.16
N ALA A 70 -20.29 31.53 8.53
CA ALA A 70 -19.79 32.89 8.30
C ALA A 70 -20.61 33.67 7.27
N LEU A 71 -21.29 32.98 6.35
CA LEU A 71 -22.20 33.57 5.36
C LEU A 71 -23.61 33.83 5.92
N SER A 72 -23.95 33.22 7.05
CA SER A 72 -25.27 33.33 7.68
C SER A 72 -25.33 34.38 8.80
N GLU A 73 -24.19 34.91 9.24
CA GLU A 73 -24.06 36.13 10.07
C GLU A 73 -24.01 37.39 9.20
#